data_AF-A0AAD9ZS79-F1
#
_entry.id   AF-A0AAD9ZS79-F1
#
_cell.length_a   1.000
_cell.length_b   1.000
_cell.length_c   1.000
_cell.angle_alpha   90.00
_cell.angle_beta   90.00
_cell.angle_gamma   90.00
#
_symmetry.space_group_name_H-M   'P 1'
#
loop_
_entity.id
_entity.type
_entity.pdbx_description
1 polymer ?
#
loop_
_entity_poly.entity_id
_entity_poly.type
_entity_poly.pdbx_seq_one_letter_code
_entity_poly.pdbx_strand_id
1 'polypeptide(L)' 'MLVRMTSRSSLLVQHAVSLLVLAQQELDEIQSMRNTPDFFNKVADSIAPTIFGHQDIKRAILLMLLGGVHKVTHDS' A
#
# COMPACT_ATOMS: atom_id res chain seq x y z
N MET A 1 38.89 -12.43 23.30
CA MET A 1 38.46 -13.26 22.15
C MET A 1 36.92 -13.31 21.96
N LEU A 2 36.12 -12.46 22.62
CA LEU A 2 34.64 -12.58 22.62
C LEU A 2 33.90 -11.45 21.86
N VAL A 3 34.61 -10.41 21.41
CA VAL A 3 34.01 -9.23 20.73
C VAL A 3 33.74 -9.45 19.23
N ARG A 4 34.26 -10.53 18.62
CA ARG A 4 34.06 -10.83 17.20
C ARG A 4 32.78 -11.63 16.89
N MET A 5 32.13 -12.22 17.89
CA MET A 5 30.91 -13.05 17.72
C MET A 5 29.60 -12.24 17.75
N THR A 6 29.63 -10.95 18.09
CA THR A 6 28.43 -10.10 18.14
C THR A 6 28.10 -9.40 16.82
N SER A 7 29.04 -9.34 15.86
CA SER A 7 28.87 -8.55 14.61
C SER A 7 27.76 -9.09 13.70
N ARG A 8 27.69 -10.42 13.52
CA ARG A 8 26.69 -11.05 12.64
C ARG A 8 25.28 -11.03 13.25
N SER A 9 25.16 -11.24 14.57
CA SER A 9 23.89 -11.12 15.28
C SER A 9 23.40 -9.66 15.36
N SER A 10 24.31 -8.70 15.51
CA SER A 10 24.00 -7.26 15.52
C SER A 10 23.47 -6.77 14.15
N LEU A 11 24.06 -7.24 13.04
CA LEU A 11 23.59 -6.94 11.68
C LEU A 11 22.17 -7.44 11.42
N LEU A 12 21.82 -8.66 11.86
CA LEU A 12 20.46 -9.19 11.70
C LEU A 12 19.45 -8.39 12.53
N VAL A 13 19.82 -7.98 13.75
CA VAL A 13 18.96 -7.13 14.59
C VAL A 13 18.76 -5.76 13.95
N GLN A 14 19.81 -5.14 13.41
CA GLN A 14 19.70 -3.85 12.71
C GLN A 14 18.80 -3.93 11.47
N HIS A 15 18.89 -5.01 10.68
CA HIS A 15 18.03 -5.19 9.53
C HIS A 15 16.56 -5.42 9.93
N ALA A 16 16.30 -6.22 10.96
CA ALA A 16 14.95 -6.43 11.48
C ALA A 16 14.33 -5.13 12.01
N VAL A 17 15.12 -4.30 12.71
CA VAL A 17 14.70 -2.97 13.15
C VAL A 17 14.40 -2.06 11.96
N SER A 18 15.23 -2.09 10.91
CA SER A 18 14.97 -1.31 9.69
C SER A 18 13.65 -1.70 9.02
N LEU A 19 13.37 -3.00 8.91
CA LEU A 19 12.10 -3.47 8.34
C LEU A 19 10.90 -3.05 9.21
N LEU A 20 11.04 -3.11 10.53
CA LEU A 20 10.00 -2.67 11.45
C LEU A 20 9.72 -1.17 11.31
N VAL A 21 10.77 -0.35 11.18
CA VAL A 21 10.65 1.09 10.97
C VAL A 21 9.94 1.38 9.64
N LEU A 22 10.35 0.73 8.54
CA LEU A 22 9.69 0.88 7.24
C LEU A 22 8.21 0.52 7.32
N ALA A 23 7.87 -0.59 7.99
CA ALA A 23 6.48 -1.00 8.17
C ALA A 23 5.66 0.03 8.96
N GLN A 24 6.24 0.67 9.99
CA GLN A 24 5.56 1.76 10.71
C GLN A 24 5.34 2.98 9.81
N GLN A 25 6.36 3.37 9.04
CA GLN A 25 6.25 4.50 8.10
C GLN A 25 5.19 4.25 7.02
N GLU A 26 5.14 3.04 6.45
CA GLU A 26 4.12 2.64 5.48
C GLU A 26 2.70 2.71 6.09
N LEU A 27 2.54 2.27 7.35
CA LEU A 27 1.26 2.36 8.05
C LEU A 27 0.83 3.81 8.26
N ASP A 28 1.74 4.70 8.65
CA ASP A 28 1.48 6.12 8.83
C ASP A 28 1.09 6.79 7.49
N GLU A 29 1.79 6.43 6.41
CA GLU A 29 1.48 6.89 5.06
C GLU A 29 0.09 6.44 4.63
N ILE A 30 -0.26 5.15 4.80
CA ILE A 30 -1.60 4.63 4.50
C ILE A 30 -2.68 5.36 5.31
N GLN A 31 -2.44 5.61 6.59
CA GLN A 31 -3.37 6.36 7.44
C GLN A 31 -3.54 7.81 6.94
N SER A 32 -2.46 8.46 6.52
CA SER A 32 -2.52 9.81 5.94
C SER A 32 -3.29 9.83 4.61
N MET A 33 -3.07 8.83 3.74
CA MET A 33 -3.78 8.67 2.47
C MET A 33 -5.28 8.48 2.69
N ARG A 34 -5.67 7.65 3.67
CA ARG A 34 -7.07 7.46 4.05
C ARG A 34 -7.76 8.77 4.44
N ASN A 35 -7.05 9.67 5.11
CA ASN A 35 -7.59 10.96 5.57
C ASN A 35 -7.53 12.06 4.49
N THR A 36 -7.05 11.74 3.28
CA THR A 36 -6.98 12.71 2.20
C THR A 36 -8.39 13.06 1.69
N PRO A 37 -8.78 14.34 1.64
CA PRO A 37 -10.06 14.72 1.07
C PRO A 37 -10.09 14.42 -0.43
N ASP A 38 -11.26 13.96 -0.88
CA ASP A 38 -11.50 13.56 -2.28
C ASP A 38 -10.51 12.51 -2.82
N PHE A 39 -10.06 11.61 -1.94
CA PHE A 39 -9.08 10.56 -2.26
C PHE A 39 -9.45 9.75 -3.51
N PHE A 40 -10.72 9.37 -3.65
CA PHE A 40 -11.17 8.57 -4.79
C PHE A 40 -10.90 9.25 -6.15
N ASN A 41 -11.18 10.55 -6.27
CA ASN A 41 -10.91 11.29 -7.50
C ASN A 41 -9.42 11.48 -7.73
N LYS A 42 -8.65 11.75 -6.67
CA LYS A 42 -7.19 11.86 -6.77
C LYS A 42 -6.54 10.58 -7.28
N VAL A 43 -7.01 9.43 -6.81
CA VAL A 43 -6.52 8.13 -7.29
C VAL A 43 -6.99 7.90 -8.72
N ALA A 44 -8.25 8.20 -9.07
CA ALA A 44 -8.73 8.07 -10.45
C ALA A 44 -7.90 8.92 -11.44
N ASP A 45 -7.55 10.15 -11.06
CA ASP A 45 -6.69 11.04 -11.87
C ASP A 45 -5.28 10.49 -12.07
N SER A 46 -4.76 9.70 -11.11
CA SER A 46 -3.45 9.07 -11.19
C SER A 46 -3.37 7.83 -12.11
N ILE A 47 -4.50 7.18 -12.44
CA ILE A 47 -4.50 5.98 -13.30
C ILE A 47 -4.05 6.30 -14.73
N ALA A 48 -4.38 7.48 -15.24
CA ALA A 48 -4.01 7.93 -16.58
C ALA A 48 -3.81 9.46 -16.58
N PRO A 49 -2.66 9.94 -16.06
CA PRO A 49 -2.43 11.37 -15.85
C PRO A 49 -2.25 12.14 -17.16
N THR A 50 -1.88 11.46 -18.24
CA THR A 50 -1.68 12.08 -19.57
C THR A 50 -2.97 12.27 -20.36
N ILE A 51 -4.08 11.65 -19.91
CA ILE A 51 -5.38 11.71 -20.59
C ILE A 51 -6.25 12.77 -19.92
N PHE A 52 -6.70 13.77 -20.68
CA PHE A 52 -7.60 14.80 -20.17
C PHE A 52 -9.07 14.35 -20.17
N GLY A 53 -9.82 14.74 -19.14
CA GLY A 53 -11.25 14.43 -19.00
C GLY A 53 -11.55 12.97 -18.66
N HIS A 54 -12.74 12.49 -19.07
CA HIS A 54 -13.20 11.10 -18.93
C HIS A 54 -13.16 10.55 -17.49
N GLN A 55 -13.59 11.35 -16.52
CA GLN A 55 -13.54 10.99 -15.10
C GLN A 55 -14.26 9.68 -14.78
N ASP A 56 -15.42 9.44 -15.40
CA ASP A 56 -16.18 8.21 -15.16
C ASP A 56 -15.47 6.96 -15.68
N ILE A 57 -14.74 7.07 -16.80
CA ILE A 57 -13.94 5.97 -17.34
C ILE A 57 -12.75 5.67 -16.41
N LYS A 58 -12.04 6.71 -15.96
CA LYS A 58 -10.92 6.56 -15.03
C LYS A 58 -11.36 5.92 -13.71
N ARG A 59 -12.50 6.35 -13.17
CA ARG A 59 -13.13 5.75 -11.97
C ARG A 59 -13.56 4.31 -12.22
N ALA A 60 -14.13 3.99 -13.38
CA ALA A 60 -14.50 2.62 -13.73
C ALA A 60 -13.27 1.69 -13.80
N ILE A 61 -12.16 2.15 -14.40
CA ILE A 61 -10.91 1.39 -14.42
C ILE A 61 -10.36 1.21 -13.00
N LEU A 62 -10.38 2.25 -12.17
CA LEU A 62 -9.97 2.14 -10.77
C LEU A 62 -10.77 1.06 -10.02
N LEU A 63 -12.10 1.07 -10.15
CA LEU A 63 -12.96 0.06 -9.52
C LEU A 63 -12.72 -1.35 -10.10
N MET A 64 -12.40 -1.45 -11.39
CA MET A 64 -12.04 -2.72 -12.03
C MET A 64 -10.75 -3.30 -11.45
N LEU A 65 -9.75 -2.46 -11.12
CA LEU A 65 -8.49 -2.89 -10.50
C LEU A 65 -8.68 -3.34 -9.04
N LEU A 66 -9.60 -2.71 -8.30
CA LEU A 66 -9.94 -3.13 -6.94
C LEU A 66 -10.75 -4.43 -6.91
N GLY A 67 -11.45 -4.73 -8.00
CA GLY A 67 -12.29 -5.91 -8.12
C GLY A 67 -13.53 -5.87 -7.22
N GLY A 68 -14.17 -7.03 -7.06
CA GLY A 68 -15.34 -7.21 -6.22
C GLY A 68 -15.17 -8.35 -5.23
N VAL A 69 -16.04 -8.43 -4.22
CA VAL A 69 -16.05 -9.54 -3.28
C VAL A 69 -16.78 -10.73 -3.90
N HIS A 70 -16.05 -11.82 -4.13
CA HIS A 70 -16.65 -13.09 -4.57
C HIS A 70 -17.54 -13.64 -3.45
N LYS A 71 -18.85 -13.76 -3.73
CA LYS A 71 -19.80 -14.41 -2.83
C LYS A 71 -19.90 -15.88 -3.20
N VAL A 72 -19.74 -16.75 -2.21
CA VAL A 72 -20.02 -18.19 -2.35
C VAL A 72 -21.44 -18.42 -1.87
N THR A 73 -22.34 -18.77 -2.78
CA THR A 73 -23.69 -19.21 -2.44
C THR A 73 -23.65 -20.72 -2.24
N HIS A 74 -24.18 -21.21 -1.12
CA HIS A 74 -24.38 -22.63 -0.90
C HIS A 74 -25.54 -23.08 -1.80
N ASP A 75 -25.24 -23.83 -2.86
CA ASP A 75 -26.28 -24.52 -3.62
C ASP A 75 -26.92 -25.55 -2.68
N SER A 76 -28.18 -25.30 -2.32
CA SER A 76 -29.05 -26.19 -1.56
C SER A 76 -29.75 -27.19 -2.48
#